data_AF-A0A970EBD8-F1
#
_entry.id   AF-A0A970EBD8-F1
#
_cell.length_a   1.000
_cell.length_b   1.000
_cell.length_c   1.000
_cell.angle_alpha   90.00
_cell.angle_beta   90.00
_cell.angle_gamma   90.00
#
_symmetry.space_group_name_H-M   'P 1'
#
loop_
_entity.id
_entity.type
_entity.pdbx_description
1 polymer ?
#
loop_
_entity_poly.entity_id
_entity_poly.type
_entity_poly.pdbx_seq_one_letter_code
_entity_poly.pdbx_strand_id
1 'polypeptide(L)' 'MEVRTFLMRAMLNEQEQVRDYQRFARTTDDAEISQAFFEFAETSGRTAARIKELLDKIESQ' A
#
# COMPACT_ATOMS: atom_id res chain seq x y z
N MET A 1 -15.40 -3.93 15.36
CA MET A 1 -14.51 -4.53 14.34
C MET A 1 -13.25 -4.97 15.06
N GLU A 2 -12.85 -6.25 14.98
CA GLU A 2 -11.63 -6.70 15.67
C GLU A 2 -10.36 -6.09 15.03
N VAL A 3 -9.36 -5.77 15.86
CA VAL A 3 -8.11 -5.11 15.45
C VAL A 3 -7.41 -5.89 14.32
N ARG A 4 -7.34 -7.22 14.43
CA ARG A 4 -6.76 -8.09 13.38
C ARG A 4 -7.48 -7.92 12.04
N THR A 5 -8.81 -7.94 12.05
CA THR A 5 -9.62 -7.81 10.82
C THR A 5 -9.42 -6.44 10.19
N PHE A 6 -9.33 -5.39 11.01
CA PHE A 6 -9.07 -4.04 10.52
C PHE A 6 -7.69 -3.93 9.86
N LEU A 7 -6.64 -4.41 10.53
CA LEU A 7 -5.28 -4.36 9.99
C LEU A 7 -5.14 -5.16 8.69
N MET A 8 -5.78 -6.34 8.60
CA MET A 8 -5.76 -7.14 7.37
C MET A 8 -6.40 -6.40 6.20
N ARG A 9 -7.54 -5.72 6.43
CA ARG A 9 -8.18 -4.88 5.42
C ARG A 9 -7.32 -3.67 5.05
N ALA A 10 -6.75 -2.98 6.03
CA ALA A 10 -5.89 -1.83 5.79
C ALA A 10 -4.65 -2.20 4.95
N MET A 11 -4.01 -3.34 5.25
CA MET A 11 -2.88 -3.84 4.46
C MET A 11 -3.28 -4.13 3.01
N LEU A 12 -4.42 -4.80 2.79
CA LEU A 12 -4.89 -5.13 1.44
C LEU A 12 -5.22 -3.86 0.64
N ASN A 13 -5.82 -2.85 1.27
CA ASN A 13 -6.11 -1.58 0.64
C ASN A 13 -4.83 -0.86 0.21
N GLU A 14 -3.80 -0.79 1.08
CA GLU A 14 -2.52 -0.19 0.70
C GLU A 14 -1.85 -0.96 -0.44
N GLN A 15 -1.92 -2.29 -0.44
CA GLN A 15 -1.42 -3.11 -1.56
C GLN A 15 -2.20 -2.87 -2.86
N GLU A 16 -3.49 -2.56 -2.78
CA GLU A 16 -4.30 -2.14 -3.94
C GLU A 16 -3.85 -0.79 -4.47
N GLN A 17 -3.64 0.19 -3.59
CA GLN A 17 -3.10 1.50 -3.98
C GLN A 17 -1.74 1.37 -4.67
N VAL A 18 -0.83 0.51 -4.19
CA VAL A 18 0.45 0.23 -4.88
C VAL A 18 0.22 -0.18 -6.32
N ARG A 19 -0.68 -1.15 -6.57
CA ARG A 19 -0.95 -1.66 -7.92
C ARG A 19 -1.58 -0.59 -8.80
N ASP A 20 -2.55 0.14 -8.26
CA ASP A 20 -3.30 1.14 -9.02
C ASP A 20 -2.43 2.34 -9.39
N TYR A 21 -1.60 2.82 -8.46
CA TYR A 21 -0.65 3.89 -8.72
C TYR A 21 0.43 3.47 -9.71
N GLN A 22 1.03 2.28 -9.57
CA GLN A 22 2.00 1.77 -10.53
C GLN A 22 1.40 1.58 -11.92
N ARG A 23 0.15 1.11 -12.00
CA ARG A 23 -0.56 0.95 -13.27
C ARG A 23 -0.80 2.30 -13.92
N PHE A 24 -1.30 3.27 -13.18
CA PHE A 24 -1.56 4.61 -13.71
C PHE A 24 -0.27 5.31 -14.15
N ALA A 25 0.79 5.27 -13.34
CA ALA A 25 2.09 5.88 -13.65
C ALA A 25 2.69 5.38 -14.97
N ARG A 26 2.40 4.13 -15.37
CA ARG A 26 2.84 3.52 -16.64
C ARG A 26 1.97 3.90 -17.85
N THR A 27 0.82 4.52 -17.63
CA THR A 27 -0.15 4.86 -18.70
C THR A 27 -0.22 6.34 -19.03
N THR A 28 0.32 7.20 -18.17
CA THR A 28 0.38 8.65 -18.42
C THR A 28 1.65 9.01 -19.19
N ASP A 29 1.53 9.96 -20.12
CA ASP A 29 2.67 10.52 -20.87
C ASP A 29 3.31 11.72 -20.14
N ASP A 30 2.66 12.24 -19.10
CA ASP A 30 3.19 13.31 -18.28
C ASP A 30 4.22 12.77 -17.27
N ALA A 31 5.48 13.20 -17.41
CA ALA A 31 6.60 12.71 -16.63
C ALA A 31 6.53 13.10 -15.15
N GLU A 32 6.03 14.30 -14.83
CA GLU A 32 5.89 14.76 -13.44
C GLU A 32 4.81 13.95 -12.73
N ILE A 33 3.68 13.76 -13.39
CA ILE A 33 2.57 12.94 -12.88
C ILE A 33 3.00 11.47 -12.74
N SER A 34 3.72 10.92 -13.73
CA SER A 34 4.23 9.54 -13.67
C SER A 34 5.11 9.33 -12.44
N GLN A 35 6.07 10.23 -12.23
CA GLN A 35 7.01 10.17 -11.11
C GLN A 35 6.28 10.27 -9.76
N ALA A 36 5.36 11.23 -9.61
CA ALA A 36 4.58 11.40 -8.38
C ALA A 36 3.79 10.12 -8.02
N PHE A 37 3.17 9.46 -9.00
CA PHE A 37 2.41 8.23 -8.74
C PHE A 37 3.32 7.03 -8.42
N PHE A 38 4.54 6.97 -8.95
CA PHE A 38 5.52 5.98 -8.46
C PHE A 38 5.92 6.23 -7.00
N GLU A 39 6.08 7.48 -6.58
CA GLU A 39 6.38 7.83 -5.18
C GLU A 39 5.21 7.52 -4.24
N PHE A 40 3.97 7.72 -4.70
CA PHE A 40 2.78 7.30 -3.95
C PHE A 40 2.72 5.78 -3.79
N ALA A 41 3.02 5.03 -4.86
CA ALA A 41 3.09 3.58 -4.79
C ALA A 41 4.17 3.11 -3.79
N GLU A 42 5.34 3.74 -3.77
CA GLU A 42 6.39 3.41 -2.80
C GLU A 42 5.93 3.68 -1.36
N THR A 43 5.25 4.80 -1.14
CA THR A 43 4.71 5.18 0.17
C THR A 43 3.65 4.20 0.65
N SER A 44 2.66 3.84 -0.18
CA SER A 44 1.69 2.80 0.16
C SER A 44 2.34 1.44 0.40
N GLY A 45 3.40 1.10 -0.34
CA GLY A 45 4.18 -0.12 -0.12
C GLY A 45 4.82 -0.16 1.27
N ARG A 46 5.44 0.94 1.70
CA ARG A 46 6.00 1.09 3.06
C ARG A 46 4.91 0.99 4.14
N THR A 47 3.75 1.62 3.91
CA THR A 47 2.61 1.55 4.83
C THR A 47 2.08 0.11 4.96
N ALA A 48 1.88 -0.59 3.84
CA ALA A 48 1.47 -1.99 3.83
C ALA A 48 2.44 -2.90 4.59
N ALA A 49 3.75 -2.72 4.38
CA ALA A 49 4.79 -3.46 5.09
C ALA A 49 4.71 -3.22 6.61
N ARG A 50 4.53 -1.96 7.02
CA ARG A 50 4.39 -1.62 8.44
C ARG A 50 3.13 -2.22 9.07
N ILE A 51 2.00 -2.24 8.35
CA ILE A 51 0.78 -2.90 8.82
C ILE A 51 0.99 -4.40 8.96
N LYS A 52 1.71 -5.03 8.02
CA LYS A 52 2.06 -6.45 8.11
C LYS A 52 2.89 -6.76 9.35
N GLU A 53 3.89 -5.94 9.69
CA GLU A 53 4.64 -6.11 10.93
C GLU A 53 3.76 -6.05 12.19
N LEU A 54 2.69 -5.24 12.18
CA LEU A 54 1.74 -5.17 13.30
C LEU A 54 0.83 -6.39 13.35
N LEU A 55 0.38 -6.90 12.19
CA LEU A 55 -0.38 -8.15 12.09
C LEU A 55 0.43 -9.31 12.63
N ASP A 56 1.68 -9.46 12.19
CA ASP A 56 2.56 -10.56 12.58
C ASP A 56 2.80 -10.57 14.11
N LYS A 57 2.90 -9.39 14.74
CA LYS A 57 2.99 -9.27 16.20
C LYS A 57 1.74 -9.78 16.92
N ILE A 58 0.55 -9.47 16.40
CA ILE A 58 -0.72 -9.91 17.00
C ILE A 58 -0.92 -11.41 16.82
N GLU A 59 -0.49 -11.98 15.69
CA GLU A 59 -0.60 -13.43 15.42
C GLU A 59 0.43 -14.27 16.18
N SER A 60 1.54 -13.66 16.60
CA SER A 60 2.56 -14.30 17.43
C SER A 60 2.26 -14.32 18.94
N GLN A 61 1.16 -13.70 19.36
CA GLN A 61 0.67 -13.72 20.76
C GLN A 61 -0.36 -14.83 20.97
#